data_AF-A0A7C4YFQ4-F1
#
_entry.id   AF-A0A7C4YFQ4-F1
#
_cell.length_a   1.000
_cell.length_b   1.000
_cell.length_c   1.000
_cell.angle_alpha   90.00
_cell.angle_beta   90.00
_cell.angle_gamma   90.00
#
_symmetry.space_group_name_H-M   'P 1'
#
loop_
_entity.id
_entity.type
_entity.pdbx_description
1 polymer ?
#
loop_
_entity_poly.entity_id
_entity_poly.type
_entity_poly.pdbx_seq_one_letter_code
_entity_poly.pdbx_strand_id
1 'polypeptide(L)'
;MPPPLILDPAQVDLTQVVADKEEIRKYNLQRHEMEMLDAIVLYDLPNKIIAGYKDFTPNDFWVRGHVPGHPLVPGVLMCEAAAQITSYYIMKNKVFSTNFCGLSGFDDVRFRGQVVPGDRLVLIGRLVRERRSMAVGEVQGFVNNKPVFECTVTGIGIQVNHGG
;
A
#
# COMPACT_ATOMS: atom_id res chain seq x y z
N MET A 1 -17.38 -4.06 -14.74
CA MET A 1 -17.95 -3.89 -13.39
C MET A 1 -16.77 -3.77 -12.43
N PRO A 2 -16.76 -2.85 -11.45
CA PRO A 2 -15.72 -2.85 -10.43
C PRO A 2 -15.75 -4.18 -9.65
N PRO A 3 -14.58 -4.69 -9.22
CA PRO A 3 -14.53 -5.88 -8.37
C PRO A 3 -15.31 -5.63 -7.07
N PRO A 4 -15.85 -6.68 -6.43
CA PRO A 4 -16.45 -6.56 -5.10
C PRO A 4 -15.50 -5.89 -4.12
N LEU A 5 -16.04 -5.10 -3.19
CA LEU A 5 -15.23 -4.50 -2.13
C LEU A 5 -14.62 -5.60 -1.25
N ILE A 6 -13.34 -5.45 -0.91
CA ILE A 6 -12.67 -6.31 0.08
C ILE A 6 -13.28 -6.09 1.46
N LEU A 7 -13.48 -4.81 1.81
CA LEU A 7 -14.14 -4.33 3.01
C LEU A 7 -14.80 -2.99 2.65
N ASP A 8 -15.92 -2.67 3.29
CA ASP A 8 -16.51 -1.34 3.16
C ASP A 8 -15.57 -0.29 3.77
N PRO A 9 -15.07 0.70 3.00
CA PRO A 9 -14.16 1.72 3.53
C PRO A 9 -14.76 2.54 4.67
N ALA A 10 -16.10 2.65 4.75
CA ALA A 10 -16.76 3.33 5.85
C ALA A 10 -16.65 2.59 7.21
N GLN A 11 -16.25 1.32 7.20
CA GLN A 11 -16.04 0.51 8.41
C GLN A 11 -14.60 0.60 8.95
N VAL A 12 -13.69 1.28 8.24
CA VAL A 12 -12.30 1.41 8.66
C VAL A 12 -12.17 2.61 9.61
N ASP A 13 -11.92 2.35 10.91
CA ASP A 13 -11.63 3.41 11.87
C ASP A 13 -10.21 3.95 11.67
N LEU A 14 -10.10 5.10 11.02
CA LEU A 14 -8.82 5.75 10.72
C LEU A 14 -8.11 6.33 11.96
N THR A 15 -8.76 6.35 13.12
CA THR A 15 -8.19 6.87 14.38
C THR A 15 -7.52 5.78 15.21
N GLN A 16 -7.86 4.52 14.98
CA GLN A 16 -7.28 3.38 15.68
C GLN A 16 -6.00 2.91 14.97
N VAL A 17 -4.88 3.55 15.28
CA VAL A 17 -3.57 3.15 14.71
C VAL A 17 -3.10 1.83 15.34
N VAL A 18 -2.95 0.81 14.50
CA VAL A 18 -2.39 -0.52 14.84
C VAL A 18 -0.88 -0.55 14.64
N ALA A 19 -0.38 0.17 13.64
CA ALA A 19 1.06 0.39 13.41
C ALA A 19 1.29 1.79 12.85
N ASP A 20 2.18 2.55 13.48
CA ASP A 20 2.66 3.83 12.97
C ASP A 20 3.85 3.64 11.99
N LYS A 21 4.43 4.75 11.53
CA LYS A 21 5.60 4.73 10.64
C LYS A 21 6.78 3.95 11.21
N GLU A 22 7.07 4.09 12.50
CA GLU A 22 8.22 3.40 13.12
C GLU A 22 8.00 1.89 13.16
N GLU A 23 6.78 1.46 13.45
CA GLU A 23 6.41 0.05 13.39
C GLU A 23 6.45 -0.49 11.95
N ILE A 24 5.99 0.30 10.96
CA ILE A 24 6.07 -0.07 9.53
C ILE A 24 7.53 -0.25 9.08
N ARG A 25 8.42 0.65 9.51
CA ARG A 25 9.86 0.64 9.17
C ARG A 25 10.62 -0.60 9.64
N LYS A 26 10.08 -1.36 10.61
CA LYS A 26 10.65 -2.64 11.04
C LYS A 26 10.51 -3.74 9.99
N TYR A 27 9.55 -3.61 9.07
CA TYR A 27 9.21 -4.63 8.08
C TYR A 27 9.37 -4.16 6.64
N ASN A 28 9.13 -2.87 6.37
CA ASN A 28 9.39 -2.24 5.09
C ASN A 28 10.72 -1.47 5.15
N LEU A 29 11.60 -1.69 4.16
CA LEU A 29 12.95 -1.11 4.13
C LEU A 29 13.01 0.27 3.43
N GLN A 30 11.97 0.66 2.69
CA GLN A 30 11.90 1.95 2.01
C GLN A 30 12.01 3.12 3.01
N ARG A 31 12.64 4.22 2.59
CA ARG A 31 12.85 5.43 3.42
C ARG A 31 12.54 6.71 2.64
N HIS A 32 12.33 7.80 3.39
CA HIS A 32 12.15 9.16 2.86
C HIS A 32 11.03 9.26 1.82
N GLU A 33 11.34 9.77 0.63
CA GLU A 33 10.38 10.01 -0.46
C GLU A 33 9.72 8.74 -0.98
N MET A 34 10.27 7.56 -0.65
CA MET A 34 9.74 6.26 -1.04
C MET A 34 8.94 5.58 0.07
N GLU A 35 8.65 6.23 1.20
CA GLU A 35 7.72 5.72 2.22
C GLU A 35 6.27 6.05 1.85
N MET A 36 5.56 5.04 1.32
CA MET A 36 4.20 5.18 0.78
C MET A 36 3.12 4.66 1.74
N LEU A 37 3.44 4.56 3.04
CA LEU A 37 2.49 4.29 4.11
C LEU A 37 2.78 5.18 5.32
N ASP A 38 1.74 5.75 5.89
CA ASP A 38 1.85 6.54 7.12
C ASP A 38 1.31 5.79 8.35
N ALA A 39 0.31 4.92 8.18
CA ALA A 39 -0.20 4.06 9.25
C ALA A 39 -0.91 2.80 8.71
N ILE A 40 -0.95 1.76 9.55
CA ILE A 40 -1.89 0.65 9.47
C ILE A 40 -2.94 0.85 10.56
N VAL A 41 -4.21 0.72 10.20
CA VAL A 41 -5.37 0.98 11.08
C VAL A 41 -6.27 -0.23 11.26
N LEU A 42 -6.12 -1.26 10.41
CA LEU A 42 -6.83 -2.52 10.55
C LEU A 42 -5.90 -3.67 10.18
N TYR A 43 -5.93 -4.74 10.97
CA TYR A 43 -5.15 -5.94 10.73
C TYR A 43 -5.97 -7.18 11.14
N ASP A 44 -6.74 -7.72 10.19
CA ASP A 44 -7.59 -8.88 10.37
C ASP A 44 -6.87 -10.13 9.84
N LEU A 45 -6.22 -10.83 10.77
CA LEU A 45 -5.48 -12.06 10.48
C LEU A 45 -6.36 -13.20 9.96
N PRO A 46 -7.51 -13.55 10.58
CA PRO A 46 -8.38 -14.62 10.10
C PRO A 46 -8.79 -14.46 8.62
N ASN A 47 -9.10 -13.24 8.19
CA ASN A 47 -9.55 -12.97 6.83
C ASN A 47 -8.41 -12.51 5.89
N LYS A 48 -7.19 -12.36 6.41
CA LYS A 48 -6.01 -11.87 5.70
C LYS A 48 -6.20 -10.47 5.12
N ILE A 49 -6.96 -9.63 5.81
CA ILE A 49 -7.29 -8.26 5.41
C ILE A 49 -6.42 -7.29 6.22
N ILE A 50 -5.90 -6.29 5.54
CA ILE A 50 -5.16 -5.18 6.13
C ILE A 50 -5.69 -3.86 5.58
N ALA A 51 -5.80 -2.84 6.42
CA ALA A 51 -6.06 -1.48 5.96
C ALA A 51 -5.07 -0.50 6.56
N GLY A 52 -4.67 0.47 5.75
CA GLY A 52 -3.74 1.52 6.11
C GLY A 52 -3.98 2.74 5.23
N TYR A 53 -3.18 3.77 5.39
CA TYR A 53 -3.30 4.95 4.56
C TYR A 53 -1.98 5.64 4.27
N LYS A 54 -2.02 6.46 3.21
CA LYS A 54 -1.01 7.46 2.85
C LYS A 54 -1.67 8.83 2.76
N ASP A 55 -1.16 9.79 3.51
CA ASP A 55 -1.48 11.21 3.39
C ASP A 55 -0.56 11.84 2.34
N PHE A 56 -1.16 12.44 1.32
CA PHE A 56 -0.44 13.21 0.31
C PHE A 56 -0.42 14.68 0.71
N THR A 57 0.76 15.29 0.65
CA THR A 57 0.96 16.66 1.13
C THR A 57 1.41 17.59 0.01
N PRO A 58 1.17 18.91 0.12
CA PRO A 58 1.72 19.89 -0.83
C PRO A 58 3.26 19.92 -0.88
N ASN A 59 3.95 19.30 0.07
CA ASN A 59 5.41 19.27 0.16
C ASN A 59 6.02 17.99 -0.41
N ASP A 60 5.22 17.05 -0.92
CA ASP A 60 5.76 15.80 -1.46
C ASP A 60 6.59 16.07 -2.73
N PHE A 61 7.64 15.26 -2.93
CA PHE A 61 8.67 15.49 -3.96
C PHE A 61 8.12 15.61 -5.39
N TRP A 62 6.99 14.96 -5.67
CA TRP A 62 6.35 14.91 -6.98
C TRP A 62 5.48 16.14 -7.26
N VAL A 63 5.05 16.89 -6.25
CA VAL A 63 4.12 18.03 -6.40
C VAL A 63 4.65 19.08 -7.37
N ARG A 64 5.95 19.38 -7.31
CA ARG A 64 6.61 20.34 -8.21
C ARG A 64 6.72 19.88 -9.67
N GLY A 65 6.52 18.59 -9.93
CA GLY A 65 6.77 17.97 -11.25
C GLY A 65 5.55 17.27 -11.87
N HIS A 66 4.50 16.97 -11.11
CA HIS A 66 3.36 16.19 -11.59
C HIS A 66 2.03 16.76 -11.08
N VAL A 67 1.41 17.71 -11.77
CA VAL A 67 1.95 18.51 -12.89
C VAL A 67 2.01 19.99 -12.48
N PRO A 68 3.00 20.78 -12.94
CA PRO A 68 3.13 22.18 -12.54
C PRO A 68 1.82 22.97 -12.73
N GLY A 69 1.35 23.62 -11.66
CA GLY A 69 0.08 24.38 -11.64
C GLY A 69 -1.18 23.53 -11.40
N HIS A 70 -1.09 22.21 -11.46
CA HIS A 70 -2.21 21.29 -11.19
C HIS A 70 -1.69 19.95 -10.62
N PRO A 71 -1.21 19.92 -9.36
CA PRO A 71 -0.59 18.73 -8.81
C PRO A 71 -1.59 17.58 -8.68
N LEU A 72 -1.19 16.42 -9.18
CA LEU A 72 -1.94 15.16 -9.17
C LEU A 72 -1.00 14.07 -8.68
N VAL A 73 -1.44 13.19 -7.79
CA VAL A 73 -0.61 12.05 -7.39
C VAL A 73 -0.35 11.17 -8.62
N PRO A 74 0.92 10.89 -8.98
CA PRO A 74 1.21 9.93 -10.04
C PRO A 74 0.63 8.56 -9.69
N GLY A 75 -0.14 7.95 -10.59
CA GLY A 75 -0.80 6.67 -10.32
C GLY A 75 0.17 5.55 -9.89
N VAL A 76 1.40 5.59 -10.38
CA VAL A 76 2.48 4.67 -9.97
C VAL A 76 2.84 4.74 -8.48
N LEU A 77 2.63 5.88 -7.81
CA LEU A 77 2.83 5.99 -6.36
C LEU A 77 1.71 5.28 -5.59
N MET A 78 0.49 5.23 -6.13
CA MET A 78 -0.59 4.42 -5.55
C MET A 78 -0.28 2.92 -5.70
N CYS A 79 0.30 2.50 -6.84
CA CYS A 79 0.82 1.15 -7.00
C CYS A 79 1.91 0.82 -5.98
N GLU A 80 2.87 1.73 -5.77
CA GLU A 80 3.92 1.54 -4.75
C GLU A 80 3.33 1.43 -3.33
N ALA A 81 2.34 2.27 -2.99
CA ALA A 81 1.65 2.19 -1.71
C ALA A 81 0.93 0.83 -1.52
N ALA A 82 0.30 0.32 -2.57
CA ALA A 82 -0.33 -1.01 -2.58
C ALA A 82 0.68 -2.16 -2.45
N ALA A 83 1.84 -2.04 -3.09
CA ALA A 83 2.94 -2.99 -2.92
C ALA A 83 3.46 -2.96 -1.47
N GLN A 84 3.62 -1.78 -0.87
CA GLN A 84 4.12 -1.62 0.49
C GLN A 84 3.16 -2.16 1.56
N ILE A 85 1.85 -1.97 1.44
CA ILE A 85 0.89 -2.52 2.42
C ILE A 85 0.86 -4.06 2.35
N THR A 86 0.97 -4.61 1.13
CA THR A 86 1.07 -6.04 0.91
C THR A 86 2.39 -6.60 1.46
N SER A 87 3.51 -5.92 1.18
CA SER A 87 4.84 -6.25 1.73
C SER A 87 4.82 -6.26 3.25
N TYR A 88 4.24 -5.24 3.89
CA TYR A 88 4.17 -5.14 5.34
C TYR A 88 3.49 -6.39 5.95
N TYR A 89 2.34 -6.80 5.39
CA TYR A 89 1.65 -8.01 5.83
C TYR A 89 2.51 -9.27 5.64
N ILE A 90 3.12 -9.45 4.46
CA ILE A 90 3.98 -10.60 4.14
C ILE A 90 5.15 -10.71 5.12
N MET A 91 5.86 -9.61 5.33
CA MET A 91 7.06 -9.55 6.13
C MET A 91 6.76 -9.68 7.63
N LYS A 92 5.69 -9.03 8.11
CA LYS A 92 5.25 -9.13 9.51
C LYS A 92 4.83 -10.54 9.90
N ASN A 93 4.14 -11.24 8.99
CA ASN A 93 3.72 -12.63 9.21
C ASN A 93 4.81 -13.66 8.84
N LYS A 94 6.00 -13.23 8.44
CA LYS A 94 7.12 -14.12 8.05
C LYS A 94 6.72 -15.14 6.98
N VAL A 95 5.91 -14.70 6.01
CA VAL A 95 5.48 -15.55 4.87
C VAL A 95 6.69 -15.96 4.02
N PHE A 96 7.64 -15.04 3.86
CA PHE A 96 8.91 -15.30 3.16
C PHE A 96 10.03 -15.68 4.14
N SER A 97 10.94 -16.52 3.67
CA SER A 97 12.17 -16.86 4.39
C SER A 97 13.27 -15.81 4.25
N THR A 98 13.09 -14.83 3.36
CA THR A 98 14.03 -13.74 3.09
C THR A 98 13.66 -12.49 3.89
N ASN A 99 14.49 -11.45 3.83
CA ASN A 99 14.30 -10.21 4.60
C ASN A 99 13.69 -9.04 3.83
N PHE A 100 13.32 -9.23 2.56
CA PHE A 100 12.67 -8.21 1.76
C PHE A 100 11.62 -8.82 0.82
N CYS A 101 10.50 -8.12 0.65
CA CYS A 101 9.48 -8.43 -0.35
C CYS A 101 9.71 -7.53 -1.57
N GLY A 102 10.34 -8.07 -2.61
CA GLY A 102 10.50 -7.39 -3.89
C GLY A 102 9.21 -7.42 -4.69
N LEU A 103 8.92 -6.33 -5.40
CA LEU A 103 7.81 -6.26 -6.33
C LEU A 103 8.18 -6.98 -7.64
N SER A 104 7.37 -7.96 -8.08
CA SER A 104 7.61 -8.67 -9.34
C SER A 104 6.57 -8.39 -10.43
N GLY A 105 5.40 -7.84 -10.09
CA GLY A 105 4.40 -7.50 -11.08
C GLY A 105 3.10 -6.96 -10.52
N PHE A 106 2.31 -6.37 -11.42
CA PHE A 106 0.93 -5.96 -11.17
C PHE A 106 0.03 -6.52 -12.27
N ASP A 107 -1.18 -6.90 -11.88
CA ASP A 107 -2.28 -7.26 -12.75
C ASP A 107 -3.50 -6.37 -12.43
N ASP A 108 -4.40 -6.22 -13.41
CA ASP A 108 -5.69 -5.54 -13.25
C ASP A 108 -5.64 -4.13 -12.63
N VAL A 109 -4.56 -3.37 -12.87
CA VAL A 109 -4.43 -2.00 -12.37
C VAL A 109 -5.50 -1.11 -13.00
N ARG A 110 -6.30 -0.42 -12.17
CA ARG A 110 -7.24 0.62 -12.63
C ARG A 110 -7.13 1.86 -11.75
N PHE A 111 -7.03 3.02 -12.42
CA PHE A 111 -7.14 4.33 -11.79
C PHE A 111 -8.54 4.86 -12.08
N ARG A 112 -9.33 5.05 -11.03
CA ARG A 112 -10.76 5.37 -11.10
C ARG A 112 -11.08 6.83 -10.77
N GLY A 113 -10.14 7.53 -10.15
CA GLY A 113 -10.29 8.93 -9.76
C GLY A 113 -8.95 9.61 -9.60
N GLN A 114 -8.99 10.93 -9.59
CA GLN A 114 -7.83 11.77 -9.27
C GLN A 114 -7.60 11.76 -7.75
N VAL A 115 -6.34 11.82 -7.36
CA VAL A 115 -5.89 12.03 -5.98
C VAL A 115 -4.96 13.22 -6.00
N VAL A 116 -5.14 14.17 -5.09
CA VAL A 116 -4.44 15.45 -5.08
C VAL A 116 -3.79 15.70 -3.70
N PRO A 117 -2.85 16.67 -3.58
CA PRO A 117 -2.34 17.07 -2.28
C PRO A 117 -3.46 17.44 -1.31
N GLY A 118 -3.38 16.94 -0.07
CA GLY A 118 -4.41 17.06 0.96
C GLY A 118 -5.30 15.83 1.08
N ASP A 119 -5.32 14.95 0.08
CA ASP A 119 -6.07 13.70 0.16
C ASP A 119 -5.35 12.65 1.01
N ARG A 120 -6.16 11.89 1.75
CA ARG A 120 -5.76 10.62 2.36
C ARG A 120 -6.19 9.47 1.45
N LEU A 121 -5.21 8.74 0.92
CA LEU A 121 -5.45 7.49 0.22
C LEU A 121 -5.53 6.35 1.24
N VAL A 122 -6.74 5.86 1.49
CA VAL A 122 -6.97 4.66 2.30
C VAL A 122 -6.81 3.44 1.41
N LEU A 123 -5.96 2.50 1.82
CA LEU A 123 -5.69 1.25 1.11
C LEU A 123 -6.26 0.09 1.93
N ILE A 124 -7.06 -0.74 1.28
CA ILE A 124 -7.59 -1.99 1.84
C ILE A 124 -7.02 -3.12 1.00
N GLY A 125 -6.21 -3.96 1.62
CA GLY A 125 -5.55 -5.09 1.00
C GLY A 125 -6.07 -6.42 1.53
N ARG A 126 -6.02 -7.46 0.69
CA ARG A 126 -6.25 -8.85 1.07
C ARG A 126 -5.23 -9.75 0.40
N LEU A 127 -4.57 -10.60 1.18
CA LEU A 127 -3.70 -11.63 0.59
C LEU A 127 -4.54 -12.79 0.06
N VAL A 128 -4.33 -13.11 -1.22
CA VAL A 128 -5.07 -14.16 -1.93
C VAL A 128 -4.19 -15.39 -2.22
N ARG A 129 -2.87 -15.24 -2.18
CA ARG A 129 -1.93 -16.36 -2.34
C ARG A 129 -0.67 -16.15 -1.53
N GLU A 130 -0.24 -17.18 -0.81
CA GLU A 130 0.96 -17.16 0.03
C GLU A 130 1.79 -18.43 -0.23
N ARG A 131 3.00 -18.24 -0.75
CA ARG A 131 4.04 -19.28 -0.85
C ARG A 131 5.34 -18.72 -0.29
N ARG A 132 6.26 -19.59 0.13
CA ARG A 132 7.53 -19.19 0.76
C ARG A 132 8.40 -18.24 -0.09
N SER A 133 8.23 -18.22 -1.41
CA SER A 133 9.01 -17.40 -2.34
C SER A 133 8.19 -16.35 -3.09
N MET A 134 6.85 -16.40 -3.01
CA MET A 134 5.96 -15.54 -3.80
C MET A 134 4.60 -15.41 -3.12
N ALA A 135 4.07 -14.20 -3.07
CA ALA A 135 2.73 -13.92 -2.56
C ALA A 135 1.98 -12.96 -3.50
N VAL A 136 0.66 -13.00 -3.45
CA VAL A 136 -0.23 -12.15 -4.24
C VAL A 136 -1.25 -11.50 -3.32
N GLY A 137 -1.40 -10.18 -3.45
CA GLY A 137 -2.40 -9.38 -2.76
C GLY A 137 -3.32 -8.66 -3.74
N GLU A 138 -4.59 -8.55 -3.39
CA GLU A 138 -5.53 -7.63 -4.02
C GLU A 138 -5.59 -6.36 -3.17
N VAL A 139 -5.57 -5.18 -3.77
CA VAL A 139 -5.63 -3.90 -3.05
C VAL A 139 -6.62 -2.97 -3.72
N GLN A 140 -7.45 -2.32 -2.91
CA GLN A 140 -8.38 -1.26 -3.30
C GLN A 140 -8.04 0.04 -2.56
N GLY A 141 -8.00 1.15 -3.31
CA GLY A 141 -7.68 2.47 -2.80
C GLY A 141 -8.88 3.41 -2.84
N PHE A 142 -9.07 4.17 -1.77
CA PHE A 142 -10.21 5.07 -1.57
C PHE A 142 -9.77 6.45 -1.09
N VAL A 143 -10.50 7.47 -1.53
CA VAL A 143 -10.44 8.83 -0.98
C VAL A 143 -11.87 9.22 -0.61
N ASN A 144 -12.10 9.64 0.64
CA ASN A 144 -13.44 9.98 1.14
C ASN A 144 -14.48 8.86 0.85
N ASN A 145 -14.10 7.60 1.11
CA ASN A 145 -14.88 6.39 0.84
C ASN A 145 -15.26 6.14 -0.64
N LYS A 146 -14.71 6.91 -1.58
CA LYS A 146 -14.91 6.71 -3.03
C LYS A 146 -13.73 5.93 -3.62
N PRO A 147 -13.97 4.92 -4.46
CA PRO A 147 -12.90 4.14 -5.07
C PRO A 147 -12.11 4.99 -6.08
N VAL A 148 -10.79 5.05 -5.92
CA VAL A 148 -9.87 5.78 -6.81
C VAL A 148 -8.82 4.89 -7.46
N PHE A 149 -8.57 3.70 -6.89
CA PHE A 149 -7.50 2.81 -7.31
C PHE A 149 -7.85 1.34 -7.03
N GLU A 150 -7.38 0.43 -7.87
CA GLU A 150 -7.32 -1.00 -7.54
C GLU A 150 -6.18 -1.67 -8.31
N CYS A 151 -5.64 -2.75 -7.74
CA CYS A 151 -4.71 -3.64 -8.42
C CYS A 151 -4.65 -5.02 -7.76
N THR A 152 -4.14 -5.98 -8.51
CA THR A 152 -3.51 -7.20 -7.97
C THR A 152 -2.00 -7.01 -8.01
N VAL A 153 -1.31 -7.25 -6.90
CA VAL A 153 0.15 -7.08 -6.78
C VAL A 153 0.81 -8.41 -6.43
N THR A 154 1.91 -8.71 -7.12
CA THR A 154 2.74 -9.90 -6.85
C THR A 154 4.07 -9.48 -6.24
N GLY A 155 4.36 -10.06 -5.07
CA GLY A 155 5.63 -9.91 -4.37
C GLY A 155 6.43 -11.22 -4.38
N ILE A 156 7.76 -11.11 -4.38
CA ILE A 156 8.71 -12.22 -4.28
C ILE A 156 9.69 -12.00 -3.13
N GLY A 157 10.14 -13.09 -2.53
CA GLY A 157 11.17 -13.02 -1.48
C GLY A 157 12.54 -12.72 -2.06
N ILE A 158 13.16 -11.62 -1.63
CA ILE A 158 14.53 -11.23 -1.98
C ILE A 158 15.37 -11.13 -0.71
N GLN A 159 16.61 -11.63 -0.77
CA GLN A 159 17.59 -11.40 0.28
C GLN A 159 18.36 -10.11 0.00
N VAL A 160 18.16 -9.10 0.83
CA VAL A 160 18.92 -7.85 0.78
C VAL A 160 20.03 -7.94 1.82
N ASN A 161 21.28 -8.04 1.33
CA ASN A 161 22.45 -7.92 2.19
C ASN A 161 22.66 -6.42 2.46
N HIS A 162 22.72 -6.04 3.73
CA HIS A 162 23.17 -4.69 4.07
C HIS A 162 24.66 -4.66 3.73
N GLY A 163 25.02 -4.02 2.61
CA GLY A 163 26.41 -3.67 2.34
C GLY A 163 26.90 -2.78 3.49
N GLY A 164 28.09 -3.08 4.02
CA GLY A 164 28.72 -2.30 5.08
C GLY A 164 29.05 -0.87 4.66
#